data_AF-A0A1Y6HPL7-F1
#
_entry.id   AF-A0A1Y6HPL7-F1
#
_cell.length_a   1.000
_cell.length_b   1.000
_cell.length_c   1.000
_cell.angle_alpha   90.00
_cell.angle_beta   90.00
_cell.angle_gamma   90.00
#
_symmetry.space_group_name_H-M   'P 1'
#
loop_
_entity.id
_entity.type
_entity.pdbx_description
1 polymer ?
#
loop_
_entity_poly.entity_id
_entity_poly.type
_entity_poly.pdbx_seq_one_letter_code
_entity_poly.pdbx_strand_id
1 'polypeptide(L)'
;MRQHAQHDGQRFVAVAIEHVAVNNLGQGIVALLDAPDLEHGSYRNRFLAVPAATPLRALPQDRPRMPGPQSARVVGVADAALSPSRDHQVRIQLPWQRGAQPTPGGLTDSASAAPGHAPGDQSAGTWVPVAEWVAGPNWGSHFLPRIGSEVLVEFLHGDIDQPRITGQLYNGEVAPPFGGGLDARASHPGTLSGLHTQSHDGGGTQQWLLDDTPGQLRTRLHTSLADTRLELGYLVQHSDSARGALRGQGFELASQGWGNVHAAQGLLLSSSARGQGASTALDVAEAVAQLHGAERTAQALHDTLTQQQVPGLDAHPSVTRLREVIDPQAQGKYAGAVGGQPATKPADGGRDGQAPVERFAEARLLGESPDHIAWTTPASGVAYAGQALQVTVQHDAQLSAGQTLSAVSGQHTALFAQRGPITLIAAAGPVSLQAHTGALELLAGQALTVTATDTRIDVLAQQKIVLQAGQTRLTLEGGDITFACPGQFTVKASRHPFLGGESGTALIDKLPQGTVDGVRKLSFSR
;
A
#
# COMPACT_ATOMS: atom_id res chain seq x y z
N MET A 1 19.87 -32.45 -84.90
CA MET A 1 20.14 -32.25 -86.35
C MET A 1 20.90 -33.46 -86.85
N ARG A 2 20.60 -34.03 -88.02
CA ARG A 2 21.24 -35.28 -88.51
C ARG A 2 22.33 -35.08 -89.60
N GLN A 3 22.74 -33.83 -89.84
CA GLN A 3 23.65 -33.47 -90.94
C GLN A 3 24.61 -32.31 -90.59
N HIS A 4 24.71 -31.92 -89.30
CA HIS A 4 25.60 -30.83 -88.88
C HIS A 4 26.96 -31.40 -88.48
N ALA A 5 28.04 -30.98 -89.14
CA ALA A 5 29.38 -31.56 -89.03
C ALA A 5 29.93 -31.70 -87.59
N GLN A 6 29.48 -30.84 -86.66
CA GLN A 6 29.93 -30.84 -85.25
C GLN A 6 28.85 -31.27 -84.23
N HIS A 7 27.58 -31.38 -84.64
CA HIS A 7 26.44 -31.56 -83.73
C HIS A 7 25.51 -32.69 -84.17
N ASP A 8 26.03 -33.61 -84.99
CA ASP A 8 25.30 -34.76 -85.49
C ASP A 8 24.95 -35.74 -84.36
N GLY A 9 23.76 -36.33 -84.41
CA GLY A 9 23.23 -37.23 -83.38
C GLY A 9 22.79 -36.58 -82.05
N GLN A 10 23.09 -35.31 -81.79
CA GLN A 10 22.68 -34.61 -80.57
C GLN A 10 21.21 -34.15 -80.63
N ARG A 11 20.52 -34.28 -79.48
CA ARG A 11 19.15 -33.78 -79.27
C ARG A 11 19.22 -32.36 -78.72
N PHE A 12 18.36 -31.47 -79.22
CA PHE A 12 18.28 -30.07 -78.81
C PHE A 12 16.84 -29.68 -78.48
N VAL A 13 16.67 -28.70 -77.58
CA VAL A 13 15.40 -28.05 -77.27
C VAL A 13 15.46 -26.62 -77.80
N ALA A 14 14.48 -26.22 -78.63
CA ALA A 14 14.37 -24.85 -79.10
C ALA A 14 13.85 -23.95 -77.97
N VAL A 15 14.57 -22.87 -77.69
CA VAL A 15 14.28 -21.92 -76.60
C VAL A 15 13.57 -20.67 -77.14
N ALA A 16 13.91 -20.27 -78.36
CA ALA A 16 13.25 -19.20 -79.07
C ALA A 16 13.27 -19.51 -80.57
N ILE A 17 12.15 -19.26 -81.26
CA ILE A 17 12.06 -19.36 -82.71
C ILE A 17 11.49 -18.04 -83.22
N GLU A 18 12.29 -17.34 -84.00
CA GLU A 18 11.88 -16.16 -84.74
C GLU A 18 11.51 -16.60 -86.16
N HIS A 19 10.29 -16.27 -86.57
CA HIS A 19 9.77 -16.58 -87.88
C HIS A 19 9.66 -15.30 -88.69
N VAL A 20 10.27 -15.27 -89.87
CA VAL A 20 10.12 -14.20 -90.85
C VAL A 20 9.49 -14.83 -92.09
N ALA A 21 8.25 -14.43 -92.38
CA ALA A 21 7.53 -14.88 -93.55
C ALA A 21 7.11 -13.65 -94.36
N VAL A 22 7.41 -13.64 -95.66
CA VAL A 22 6.98 -12.58 -96.58
C VAL A 22 5.80 -13.12 -97.40
N ASN A 23 4.64 -12.48 -97.24
CA ASN A 23 3.44 -12.85 -97.98
C ASN A 23 3.61 -12.52 -99.49
N ASN A 24 2.97 -13.29 -100.37
CA ASN A 24 3.04 -13.15 -101.83
C ASN A 24 2.11 -12.06 -102.41
N LEU A 25 1.57 -11.16 -101.57
CA LEU A 25 0.62 -10.13 -101.96
C LEU A 25 1.30 -8.75 -102.11
N GLY A 26 1.57 -8.35 -103.36
CA GLY A 26 1.50 -6.99 -103.91
C GLY A 26 2.30 -5.82 -103.28
N GLN A 27 3.15 -5.22 -104.12
CA GLN A 27 3.95 -4.00 -103.97
C GLN A 27 3.41 -2.93 -103.00
N GLY A 28 4.10 -2.74 -101.87
CA GLY A 28 3.92 -1.55 -101.02
C GLY A 28 4.55 -1.65 -99.63
N ILE A 29 4.65 -2.86 -99.05
CA ILE A 29 5.13 -3.05 -97.66
C ILE A 29 6.65 -3.17 -97.52
N VAL A 30 7.36 -3.55 -98.59
CA VAL A 30 8.82 -3.76 -98.58
C VAL A 30 9.59 -2.45 -98.30
N ALA A 31 9.00 -1.29 -98.62
CA ALA A 31 9.60 0.02 -98.37
C ALA A 31 9.52 0.50 -96.90
N LEU A 32 8.74 -0.16 -96.03
CA LEU A 32 8.53 0.26 -94.64
C LEU A 32 9.45 -0.46 -93.63
N LEU A 33 10.08 -1.56 -94.02
CA LEU A 33 10.79 -2.48 -93.11
C LEU A 33 12.33 -2.45 -93.25
N ASP A 34 12.88 -1.61 -94.12
CA ASP A 34 14.33 -1.37 -94.29
C ASP A 34 15.19 -2.67 -94.33
N ALA A 35 14.65 -3.71 -94.97
CA ALA A 35 15.26 -5.03 -95.10
C ALA A 35 15.28 -5.47 -96.57
N PRO A 36 16.29 -5.05 -97.36
CA PRO A 36 16.30 -5.19 -98.83
C PRO A 36 16.57 -6.61 -99.36
N ASP A 37 16.91 -7.57 -98.50
CA ASP A 37 17.45 -8.89 -98.93
C ASP A 37 16.41 -10.05 -98.95
N LEU A 38 15.11 -9.79 -98.88
CA LEU A 38 14.07 -10.84 -98.75
C LEU A 38 13.23 -11.02 -100.02
N GLU A 39 13.35 -12.18 -100.67
CA GLU A 39 12.56 -12.59 -101.86
C GLU A 39 11.07 -12.80 -101.53
N HIS A 40 10.18 -12.55 -102.50
CA HIS A 40 8.72 -12.72 -102.32
C HIS A 40 8.33 -14.19 -102.11
N GLY A 41 7.43 -14.45 -101.16
CA GLY A 41 7.04 -15.82 -100.81
C GLY A 41 8.11 -16.60 -100.03
N SER A 42 9.17 -15.93 -99.58
CA SER A 42 10.21 -16.57 -98.77
C SER A 42 9.79 -16.72 -97.30
N TYR A 43 10.23 -17.83 -96.72
CA TYR A 43 10.15 -18.09 -95.29
C TYR A 43 11.56 -18.34 -94.78
N ARG A 44 11.96 -17.60 -93.75
CA ARG A 44 13.18 -17.82 -92.99
C ARG A 44 12.83 -17.91 -91.52
N ASN A 45 13.38 -18.91 -90.84
CA ASN A 45 13.40 -18.90 -89.39
C ASN A 45 14.83 -18.79 -88.87
N ARG A 46 14.96 -18.15 -87.72
CA ARG A 46 16.16 -18.19 -86.89
C ARG A 46 15.72 -18.71 -85.54
N PHE A 47 16.45 -19.68 -84.99
CA PHE A 47 16.12 -20.22 -83.69
C PHE A 47 17.34 -20.35 -82.81
N LEU A 48 17.12 -20.22 -81.51
CA LEU A 48 18.07 -20.51 -80.46
C LEU A 48 17.71 -21.89 -79.89
N ALA A 49 18.66 -22.82 -79.85
CA ALA A 49 18.45 -24.13 -79.25
C ALA A 49 19.62 -24.50 -78.34
N VAL A 50 19.33 -25.25 -77.29
CA VAL A 50 20.32 -25.80 -76.36
C VAL A 50 20.29 -27.33 -76.39
N PRO A 51 21.38 -28.03 -76.05
CA PRO A 51 21.36 -29.48 -75.92
C PRO A 51 20.26 -29.94 -74.95
N ALA A 52 19.57 -31.03 -75.26
CA ALA A 52 18.43 -31.51 -74.48
C ALA A 52 18.78 -31.95 -73.06
N ALA A 53 20.07 -32.22 -72.79
CA ALA A 53 20.57 -32.51 -71.45
C ALA A 53 20.81 -31.24 -70.61
N THR A 54 20.78 -30.05 -71.22
CA THR A 54 20.97 -28.77 -70.53
C THR A 54 19.66 -28.35 -69.85
N PRO A 55 19.62 -28.22 -68.52
CA PRO A 55 18.44 -27.72 -67.83
C PRO A 55 18.10 -26.29 -68.28
N LEU A 56 16.85 -26.07 -68.67
CA LEU A 56 16.32 -24.75 -69.02
C LEU A 56 15.64 -24.11 -67.81
N ARG A 57 15.94 -22.84 -67.56
CA ARG A 57 15.28 -22.02 -66.54
C ARG A 57 14.85 -20.71 -67.18
N ALA A 58 13.65 -20.23 -66.84
CA ALA A 58 13.21 -18.91 -67.24
C ALA A 58 14.19 -17.84 -66.72
N LEU A 59 14.39 -16.78 -67.50
CA LEU A 59 15.15 -15.63 -67.05
C LEU A 59 14.45 -15.03 -65.81
N PRO A 60 15.20 -14.61 -64.78
CA PRO A 60 14.61 -13.91 -63.65
C PRO A 60 13.84 -12.68 -64.13
N GLN A 61 12.58 -12.57 -63.72
CA GLN A 61 11.81 -11.33 -63.87
C GLN A 61 12.07 -10.43 -62.68
N ASP A 62 11.92 -9.12 -62.88
CA ASP A 62 11.96 -8.16 -61.77
C ASP A 62 10.85 -8.51 -60.77
N ARG A 63 11.23 -8.60 -59.49
CA ARG A 63 10.26 -8.83 -58.43
C ARG A 63 9.38 -7.60 -58.26
N PRO A 64 8.07 -7.78 -57.95
CA PRO A 64 7.23 -6.68 -57.52
C PRO A 64 7.87 -5.96 -56.34
N ARG A 65 7.91 -4.62 -56.39
CA ARG A 65 8.45 -3.79 -55.31
C ARG A 65 7.36 -2.94 -54.70
N MET A 66 7.37 -2.84 -53.38
CA MET A 66 6.56 -1.88 -52.64
C MET A 66 7.42 -0.64 -52.33
N PRO A 67 7.10 0.55 -52.90
CA PRO A 67 7.95 1.73 -52.80
C PRO A 67 7.91 2.42 -51.43
N GLY A 68 6.93 2.10 -50.59
CA GLY A 68 6.78 2.71 -49.27
C GLY A 68 5.81 1.96 -48.37
N PRO A 69 5.68 2.40 -47.11
CA PRO A 69 4.78 1.77 -46.18
C PRO A 69 3.32 1.87 -46.64
N GLN A 70 2.51 0.91 -46.21
CA GLN A 70 1.07 0.87 -46.44
C GLN A 70 0.35 0.82 -45.10
N SER A 71 -0.90 1.30 -45.04
CA SER A 71 -1.75 0.96 -43.91
C SER A 71 -2.44 -0.39 -44.14
N ALA A 72 -2.79 -1.06 -43.05
CA ALA A 72 -3.57 -2.29 -43.07
C ALA A 72 -4.46 -2.36 -41.83
N ARG A 73 -5.51 -3.18 -41.91
CA ARG A 73 -6.40 -3.44 -40.77
C ARG A 73 -6.07 -4.79 -40.16
N VAL A 74 -5.95 -4.85 -38.83
CA VAL A 74 -5.76 -6.13 -38.13
C VAL A 74 -7.06 -6.94 -38.18
N VAL A 75 -6.95 -8.19 -38.56
CA VAL A 75 -8.09 -9.14 -38.69
C VAL A 75 -7.81 -10.40 -37.89
N GLY A 76 -8.85 -11.16 -37.58
CA GLY A 76 -8.71 -12.29 -36.69
C GLY A 76 -10.00 -13.05 -36.46
N VAL A 77 -10.01 -13.88 -35.41
CA VAL A 77 -11.18 -14.67 -35.03
C VAL A 77 -12.28 -13.72 -34.56
N ALA A 78 -13.51 -13.95 -35.05
CA ALA A 78 -14.69 -13.20 -34.63
C ALA A 78 -14.85 -13.21 -33.09
N ASP A 79 -15.34 -12.10 -32.54
CA ASP A 79 -15.58 -11.88 -31.11
C ASP A 79 -14.33 -11.93 -30.18
N ALA A 80 -13.14 -12.16 -30.73
CA ALA A 80 -11.88 -12.02 -29.99
C ALA A 80 -11.37 -10.58 -30.07
N ALA A 81 -10.80 -10.05 -28.98
CA ALA A 81 -10.09 -8.77 -29.02
C ALA A 81 -8.74 -8.85 -29.76
N LEU A 82 -8.14 -10.04 -29.78
CA LEU A 82 -6.81 -10.32 -30.32
C LEU A 82 -6.72 -11.78 -30.76
N SER A 83 -6.03 -12.07 -31.87
CA SER A 83 -5.73 -13.45 -32.29
C SER A 83 -4.31 -13.58 -32.86
N PRO A 84 -3.27 -13.51 -32.01
CA PRO A 84 -1.88 -13.48 -32.44
C PRO A 84 -1.28 -14.88 -32.63
N SER A 85 -0.11 -14.96 -33.26
CA SER A 85 0.74 -16.15 -33.26
C SER A 85 1.67 -16.15 -32.03
N ARG A 86 2.34 -17.30 -31.78
CA ARG A 86 3.37 -17.42 -30.72
C ARG A 86 4.50 -16.40 -30.87
N ASP A 87 4.82 -16.03 -32.11
CA ASP A 87 6.02 -15.26 -32.44
C ASP A 87 5.72 -13.75 -32.56
N HIS A 88 4.73 -13.26 -31.80
CA HIS A 88 4.33 -11.85 -31.75
C HIS A 88 3.93 -11.29 -33.13
N GLN A 89 3.06 -12.04 -33.82
CA GLN A 89 2.53 -11.69 -35.14
C GLN A 89 1.01 -11.58 -35.08
N VAL A 90 0.46 -10.73 -35.94
CA VAL A 90 -0.99 -10.61 -36.18
C VAL A 90 -1.32 -10.86 -37.64
N ARG A 91 -2.59 -11.17 -37.94
CA ARG A 91 -3.09 -11.18 -39.32
C ARG A 91 -3.56 -9.80 -39.70
N ILE A 92 -3.33 -9.42 -40.95
CA ILE A 92 -3.75 -8.13 -41.49
C ILE A 92 -4.51 -8.31 -42.81
N GLN A 93 -5.33 -7.31 -43.12
CA GLN A 93 -5.93 -7.13 -44.43
C GLN A 93 -5.54 -5.76 -45.00
N LEU A 94 -4.96 -5.77 -46.20
CA LEU A 94 -4.49 -4.58 -46.90
C LEU A 94 -5.62 -3.94 -47.72
N PRO A 95 -5.63 -2.61 -47.91
CA PRO A 95 -6.73 -1.90 -48.56
C PRO A 95 -7.03 -2.29 -50.02
N TRP A 96 -6.00 -2.76 -50.72
CA TRP A 96 -6.10 -3.20 -52.12
C TRP A 96 -6.58 -4.64 -52.26
N GLN A 97 -6.74 -5.39 -51.15
CA GLN A 97 -7.28 -6.72 -51.19
C GLN A 97 -8.78 -6.69 -51.48
N ARG A 98 -9.24 -7.59 -52.35
CA ARG A 98 -10.62 -7.62 -52.81
C ARG A 98 -11.31 -8.94 -52.51
N GLY A 99 -12.62 -8.95 -52.28
CA GLY A 99 -13.35 -10.17 -51.97
C GLY A 99 -14.64 -9.94 -51.20
N ALA A 100 -15.05 -10.92 -50.40
CA ALA A 100 -16.34 -10.90 -49.70
C ALA A 100 -16.45 -9.81 -48.62
N GLN A 101 -15.33 -9.46 -47.96
CA GLN A 101 -15.29 -8.50 -46.85
C GLN A 101 -14.06 -7.57 -47.00
N PRO A 102 -14.02 -6.69 -48.02
CA PRO A 102 -12.92 -5.76 -48.20
C PRO A 102 -12.88 -4.75 -47.04
N THR A 103 -11.71 -4.14 -46.81
CA THR A 103 -11.64 -2.99 -45.88
C THR A 103 -12.52 -1.85 -46.39
N PRO A 104 -12.96 -0.90 -45.53
CA PRO A 104 -13.75 0.25 -45.96
C PRO A 104 -13.15 0.94 -47.21
N GLY A 105 -13.99 1.17 -48.23
CA GLY A 105 -13.57 1.74 -49.52
C GLY A 105 -12.98 0.73 -50.53
N GLY A 106 -12.79 -0.53 -50.16
CA GLY A 106 -12.28 -1.58 -51.04
C GLY A 106 -13.35 -2.20 -51.95
N LEU A 107 -12.90 -2.99 -52.92
CA LEU A 107 -13.75 -3.57 -53.96
C LEU A 107 -14.20 -5.00 -53.58
N THR A 108 -15.46 -5.32 -53.87
CA THR A 108 -16.06 -6.63 -53.56
C THR A 108 -15.86 -7.67 -54.66
N ASP A 109 -15.29 -7.28 -55.81
CA ASP A 109 -14.99 -8.18 -56.91
C ASP A 109 -13.67 -8.94 -56.68
N SER A 110 -13.60 -10.22 -57.05
CA SER A 110 -12.36 -10.98 -56.90
C SER A 110 -11.36 -10.77 -58.05
N ALA A 111 -11.77 -10.04 -59.10
CA ALA A 111 -11.06 -9.86 -60.37
C ALA A 111 -10.48 -11.16 -60.98
N SER A 112 -11.01 -12.33 -60.57
CA SER A 112 -10.50 -13.66 -60.94
C SER A 112 -11.57 -14.73 -60.67
N ALA A 113 -11.34 -15.95 -61.17
CA ALA A 113 -12.20 -17.10 -60.89
C ALA A 113 -12.05 -17.63 -59.44
N ALA A 114 -11.09 -17.12 -58.66
CA ALA A 114 -10.88 -17.50 -57.27
C ALA A 114 -11.76 -16.67 -56.32
N PRO A 115 -12.12 -17.18 -55.12
CA PRO A 115 -13.03 -16.54 -54.16
C PRO A 115 -12.55 -15.22 -53.49
N GLY A 116 -11.65 -14.47 -54.13
CA GLY A 116 -11.09 -13.23 -53.58
C GLY A 116 -10.05 -13.49 -52.49
N HIS A 117 -9.45 -12.42 -51.97
CA HIS A 117 -8.34 -12.42 -51.03
C HIS A 117 -8.51 -11.39 -49.90
N ALA A 118 -9.74 -10.89 -49.71
CA ALA A 118 -10.16 -10.07 -48.58
C ALA A 118 -11.30 -10.74 -47.79
N PRO A 119 -10.99 -11.75 -46.96
CA PRO A 119 -12.00 -12.44 -46.16
C PRO A 119 -12.44 -11.69 -44.89
N GLY A 120 -11.67 -10.71 -44.42
CA GLY A 120 -11.99 -9.89 -43.25
C GLY A 120 -11.86 -10.60 -41.89
N ASP A 121 -11.35 -11.83 -41.85
CA ASP A 121 -11.36 -12.70 -40.65
C ASP A 121 -10.05 -13.50 -40.49
N GLN A 122 -10.05 -14.52 -39.62
CA GLN A 122 -8.89 -15.39 -39.34
C GLN A 122 -8.39 -16.19 -40.55
N SER A 123 -9.15 -16.27 -41.64
CA SER A 123 -8.71 -16.92 -42.88
C SER A 123 -7.77 -16.05 -43.72
N ALA A 124 -7.57 -14.78 -43.32
CA ALA A 124 -6.53 -13.94 -43.91
C ALA A 124 -5.15 -14.61 -43.80
N GLY A 125 -4.43 -14.66 -44.92
CA GLY A 125 -3.28 -15.56 -45.08
C GLY A 125 -1.99 -15.12 -44.38
N THR A 126 -1.79 -13.83 -44.17
CA THR A 126 -0.46 -13.30 -43.83
C THR A 126 -0.33 -13.00 -42.34
N TRP A 127 0.55 -13.75 -41.68
CA TRP A 127 1.07 -13.40 -40.37
C TRP A 127 2.19 -12.36 -40.50
N VAL A 128 2.04 -11.23 -39.82
CA VAL A 128 2.97 -10.12 -39.90
C VAL A 128 3.55 -9.83 -38.51
N PRO A 129 4.89 -9.88 -38.34
CA PRO A 129 5.53 -9.50 -37.09
C PRO A 129 5.31 -8.04 -36.75
N VAL A 130 5.14 -7.76 -35.46
CA VAL A 130 4.97 -6.41 -34.91
C VAL A 130 6.30 -5.94 -34.32
N ALA A 131 6.73 -4.73 -34.68
CA ALA A 131 7.90 -4.09 -34.11
C ALA A 131 7.57 -3.54 -32.71
N GLU A 132 8.47 -3.81 -31.77
CA GLU A 132 8.38 -3.38 -30.38
C GLU A 132 9.44 -2.32 -30.07
N TRP A 133 9.18 -1.48 -29.06
CA TRP A 133 10.13 -0.45 -28.63
C TRP A 133 11.44 -1.04 -28.12
N VAL A 134 11.34 -2.16 -27.39
CA VAL A 134 12.47 -2.94 -26.90
C VAL A 134 12.11 -4.42 -27.00
N ALA A 135 13.00 -5.24 -27.56
CA ALA A 135 12.82 -6.68 -27.65
C ALA A 135 14.14 -7.42 -27.36
N GLY A 136 14.11 -8.33 -26.40
CA GLY A 136 15.23 -9.21 -26.04
C GLY A 136 14.76 -10.60 -25.61
N PRO A 137 15.69 -11.52 -25.26
CA PRO A 137 15.34 -12.89 -24.87
C PRO A 137 14.51 -12.93 -23.57
N ASN A 138 13.19 -13.01 -23.69
CA ASN A 138 12.21 -12.99 -22.59
C ASN A 138 12.17 -11.69 -21.77
N TRP A 139 12.42 -10.54 -22.40
CA TRP A 139 12.22 -9.21 -21.81
C TRP A 139 12.02 -8.17 -22.92
N GLY A 140 11.28 -7.10 -22.64
CA GLY A 140 10.96 -6.05 -23.62
C GLY A 140 9.54 -5.49 -23.46
N SER A 141 9.11 -4.71 -24.44
CA SER A 141 7.71 -4.28 -24.57
C SER A 141 6.89 -5.34 -25.32
N HIS A 142 5.58 -5.39 -25.06
CA HIS A 142 4.67 -6.35 -25.68
C HIS A 142 3.26 -5.76 -25.83
N PHE A 143 3.01 -5.10 -26.95
CA PHE A 143 1.79 -4.40 -27.34
C PHE A 143 1.32 -4.84 -28.72
N LEU A 144 0.49 -5.89 -28.75
CA LEU A 144 -0.12 -6.35 -29.99
C LEU A 144 -1.32 -5.48 -30.38
N PRO A 145 -1.44 -5.06 -31.65
CA PRO A 145 -2.59 -4.30 -32.13
C PRO A 145 -3.85 -5.18 -32.11
N ARG A 146 -4.98 -4.60 -31.68
CA ARG A 146 -6.26 -5.32 -31.58
C ARG A 146 -6.90 -5.52 -32.93
N ILE A 147 -7.76 -6.54 -33.04
CA ILE A 147 -8.59 -6.73 -34.23
C ILE A 147 -9.39 -5.45 -34.48
N GLY A 148 -9.35 -4.97 -35.72
CA GLY A 148 -9.95 -3.71 -36.14
C GLY A 148 -9.03 -2.50 -36.10
N SER A 149 -7.88 -2.54 -35.40
CA SER A 149 -6.90 -1.45 -35.39
C SER A 149 -6.25 -1.24 -36.76
N GLU A 150 -5.93 0.01 -37.08
CA GLU A 150 -5.12 0.37 -38.24
C GLU A 150 -3.63 0.39 -37.88
N VAL A 151 -2.84 -0.30 -38.69
CA VAL A 151 -1.39 -0.46 -38.51
C VAL A 151 -0.64 0.04 -39.74
N LEU A 152 0.58 0.52 -39.51
CA LEU A 152 1.53 0.84 -40.57
C LEU A 152 2.40 -0.38 -40.86
N VAL A 153 2.44 -0.78 -42.13
CA VAL A 153 3.16 -1.96 -42.61
C VAL A 153 4.28 -1.53 -43.55
N GLU A 154 5.51 -1.82 -43.15
CA GLU A 154 6.70 -1.67 -43.98
C GLU A 154 7.11 -3.00 -44.60
N PHE A 155 7.79 -2.93 -45.74
CA PHE A 155 8.22 -4.09 -46.51
C PHE A 155 9.74 -4.06 -46.61
N LEU A 156 10.41 -5.06 -46.03
CA LEU A 156 11.89 -5.08 -45.95
C LEU A 156 12.49 -5.04 -47.36
N HIS A 157 13.37 -4.06 -47.62
CA HIS A 157 13.97 -3.82 -48.94
C HIS A 157 12.95 -3.57 -50.08
N GLY A 158 11.71 -3.21 -49.74
CA GLY A 158 10.61 -3.09 -50.69
C GLY A 158 10.08 -4.45 -51.19
N ASP A 159 10.45 -5.56 -50.57
CA ASP A 159 9.97 -6.90 -50.92
C ASP A 159 8.56 -7.13 -50.35
N ILE A 160 7.57 -7.31 -51.23
CA ILE A 160 6.15 -7.48 -50.85
C ILE A 160 5.92 -8.71 -49.97
N ASP A 161 6.81 -9.70 -50.04
CA ASP A 161 6.73 -10.94 -49.25
C ASP A 161 7.33 -10.81 -47.84
N GLN A 162 7.89 -9.64 -47.49
CA GLN A 162 8.53 -9.39 -46.19
C GLN A 162 7.90 -8.23 -45.41
N PRO A 163 6.58 -8.29 -45.09
CA PRO A 163 5.90 -7.25 -44.32
C PRO A 163 6.31 -7.25 -42.84
N ARG A 164 6.34 -6.07 -42.23
CA ARG A 164 6.54 -5.83 -40.79
C ARG A 164 5.64 -4.68 -40.36
N ILE A 165 4.94 -4.83 -39.24
CA ILE A 165 4.17 -3.74 -38.64
C ILE A 165 5.15 -2.85 -37.86
N THR A 166 5.24 -1.56 -38.20
CA THR A 166 6.16 -0.61 -37.57
C THR A 166 5.47 0.45 -36.72
N GLY A 167 4.13 0.54 -36.79
CA GLY A 167 3.36 1.47 -35.96
C GLY A 167 1.86 1.21 -35.98
N GLN A 168 1.15 1.93 -35.12
CA GLN A 168 -0.32 1.98 -35.05
C GLN A 168 -0.75 3.43 -35.26
N LEU A 169 -1.89 3.62 -35.91
CA LEU A 169 -2.39 4.94 -36.27
C LEU A 169 -3.80 5.15 -35.71
N TYR A 170 -4.05 6.36 -35.22
CA TYR A 170 -5.41 6.88 -35.06
C TYR A 170 -5.84 7.47 -36.40
N ASN A 171 -7.01 7.07 -36.89
CA ASN A 171 -7.44 7.30 -38.28
C ASN A 171 -8.79 8.05 -38.38
N GLY A 172 -9.20 8.74 -37.31
CA GLY A 172 -10.48 9.44 -37.25
C GLY A 172 -11.68 8.54 -36.94
N GLU A 173 -11.64 7.25 -37.26
CA GLU A 173 -12.58 6.26 -36.70
C GLU A 173 -12.25 5.98 -35.23
N VAL A 174 -10.95 5.85 -34.92
CA VAL A 174 -10.45 5.65 -33.56
C VAL A 174 -9.88 6.96 -33.02
N ALA A 175 -10.48 7.48 -31.94
CA ALA A 175 -10.00 8.67 -31.26
C ALA A 175 -8.82 8.35 -30.31
N PRO A 176 -7.83 9.27 -30.17
CA PRO A 176 -6.79 9.11 -29.17
C PRO A 176 -7.37 9.18 -27.74
N PRO A 177 -6.82 8.41 -26.79
CA PRO A 177 -7.40 8.25 -25.44
C PRO A 177 -7.31 9.52 -24.59
N PHE A 178 -6.29 10.36 -24.80
CA PHE A 178 -6.14 11.66 -24.15
C PHE A 178 -6.51 12.79 -25.09
N GLY A 179 -7.63 12.61 -25.81
CA GLY A 179 -8.10 13.57 -26.81
C GLY A 179 -8.16 14.99 -26.28
N GLY A 180 -7.57 15.92 -27.04
CA GLY A 180 -7.45 17.34 -26.74
C GLY A 180 -6.98 18.09 -27.98
N GLY A 181 -6.91 19.41 -27.91
CA GLY A 181 -6.56 20.24 -29.06
C GLY A 181 -7.16 21.64 -28.96
N LEU A 182 -6.73 22.54 -29.85
CA LEU A 182 -7.11 23.96 -29.83
C LEU A 182 -8.65 24.17 -29.85
N ASP A 183 -9.38 23.25 -30.48
CA ASP A 183 -10.83 23.33 -30.65
C ASP A 183 -11.62 22.58 -29.55
N ALA A 184 -10.94 21.79 -28.71
CA ALA A 184 -11.56 20.99 -27.67
C ALA A 184 -11.62 21.76 -26.33
N ARG A 185 -12.53 22.75 -26.27
CA ARG A 185 -12.71 23.65 -25.09
C ARG A 185 -12.96 22.93 -23.75
N ALA A 186 -13.38 21.65 -23.78
CA ALA A 186 -13.74 20.88 -22.59
C ALA A 186 -12.60 19.99 -22.03
N SER A 187 -11.45 19.88 -22.71
CA SER A 187 -10.41 18.90 -22.37
C SER A 187 -9.11 19.60 -21.91
N HIS A 188 -8.19 19.82 -22.85
CA HIS A 188 -6.87 20.43 -22.63
C HIS A 188 -6.24 20.76 -23.99
N PRO A 189 -5.23 21.65 -24.06
CA PRO A 189 -4.60 22.04 -25.33
C PRO A 189 -3.55 21.01 -25.82
N GLY A 190 -3.75 19.71 -25.54
CA GLY A 190 -2.77 18.66 -25.88
C GLY A 190 -1.65 18.45 -24.86
N THR A 191 -1.82 18.91 -23.62
CA THR A 191 -0.84 18.77 -22.52
C THR A 191 -0.84 17.40 -21.82
N LEU A 192 -1.75 16.49 -22.19
CA LEU A 192 -1.82 15.16 -21.60
C LEU A 192 -1.13 14.13 -22.50
N SER A 193 -0.33 13.27 -21.89
CA SER A 193 0.37 12.17 -22.56
C SER A 193 0.40 10.93 -21.66
N GLY A 194 0.67 9.75 -22.22
CA GLY A 194 0.82 8.52 -21.42
C GLY A 194 0.32 7.25 -22.12
N LEU A 195 -0.09 6.26 -21.32
CA LEU A 195 -0.62 4.97 -21.74
C LEU A 195 -2.05 4.80 -21.26
N HIS A 196 -2.97 4.44 -22.16
CA HIS A 196 -4.34 4.07 -21.82
C HIS A 196 -4.64 2.71 -22.44
N THR A 197 -5.02 1.75 -21.61
CA THR A 197 -5.39 0.40 -22.07
C THR A 197 -6.80 0.07 -21.61
N GLN A 198 -7.45 -0.82 -22.35
CA GLN A 198 -8.73 -1.39 -22.00
C GLN A 198 -8.53 -2.87 -21.67
N SER A 199 -9.37 -3.43 -20.82
CA SER A 199 -9.58 -4.87 -20.71
C SER A 199 -9.96 -5.50 -22.07
N HIS A 200 -9.71 -6.80 -22.22
CA HIS A 200 -10.02 -7.51 -23.48
C HIS A 200 -11.51 -7.80 -23.66
N ASP A 201 -12.28 -7.82 -22.57
CA ASP A 201 -13.74 -7.93 -22.58
C ASP A 201 -14.44 -6.56 -22.65
N GLY A 202 -13.67 -5.47 -22.60
CA GLY A 202 -14.16 -4.09 -22.68
C GLY A 202 -14.67 -3.50 -21.36
N GLY A 203 -14.69 -4.26 -20.26
CA GLY A 203 -15.35 -3.88 -18.99
C GLY A 203 -14.62 -2.85 -18.12
N GLY A 204 -13.40 -2.45 -18.48
CA GLY A 204 -12.60 -1.51 -17.69
C GLY A 204 -11.33 -1.04 -18.37
N THR A 205 -10.71 0.00 -17.81
CA THR A 205 -9.50 0.68 -18.30
C THR A 205 -8.38 0.73 -17.26
N GLN A 206 -7.15 0.91 -17.77
CA GLN A 206 -5.95 1.24 -17.00
C GLN A 206 -5.29 2.45 -17.66
N GLN A 207 -4.76 3.35 -16.84
CA GLN A 207 -4.17 4.61 -17.30
C GLN A 207 -2.88 4.91 -16.56
N TRP A 208 -1.83 5.22 -17.31
CA TRP A 208 -0.70 6.02 -16.86
C TRP A 208 -0.74 7.34 -17.62
N LEU A 209 -0.84 8.46 -16.91
CA LEU A 209 -1.01 9.78 -17.49
C LEU A 209 0.03 10.74 -16.90
N LEU A 210 0.64 11.53 -17.78
CA LEU A 210 1.46 12.69 -17.48
C LEU A 210 0.71 13.93 -17.98
N ASP A 211 0.66 14.98 -17.15
CA ASP A 211 0.04 16.25 -17.48
C ASP A 211 1.10 17.35 -17.40
N ASP A 212 1.49 17.87 -18.57
CA ASP A 212 2.49 18.91 -18.74
C ASP A 212 1.87 20.31 -18.79
N THR A 213 0.65 20.47 -18.27
CA THR A 213 0.01 21.78 -18.18
C THR A 213 0.88 22.71 -17.32
N PRO A 214 1.29 23.90 -17.82
CA PRO A 214 2.18 24.80 -17.10
C PRO A 214 1.68 25.13 -15.69
N GLY A 215 2.55 24.95 -14.68
CA GLY A 215 2.22 25.19 -13.26
C GLY A 215 1.30 24.14 -12.62
N GLN A 216 0.93 23.08 -13.34
CA GLN A 216 -0.02 22.04 -12.90
C GLN A 216 0.52 20.64 -13.20
N LEU A 217 1.84 20.47 -13.12
CA LEU A 217 2.50 19.19 -13.39
C LEU A 217 1.96 18.10 -12.47
N ARG A 218 1.55 16.99 -13.07
CA ARG A 218 1.09 15.82 -12.33
C ARG A 218 1.33 14.51 -13.08
N THR A 219 1.32 13.43 -12.32
CA THR A 219 1.33 12.06 -12.85
C THR A 219 0.22 11.25 -12.18
N ARG A 220 -0.45 10.40 -12.95
CA ARG A 220 -1.54 9.54 -12.49
C ARG A 220 -1.33 8.12 -12.96
N LEU A 221 -1.41 7.16 -12.04
CA LEU A 221 -1.60 5.75 -12.30
C LEU A 221 -2.99 5.37 -11.82
N HIS A 222 -3.85 4.85 -12.70
CA HIS A 222 -5.25 4.56 -12.38
C HIS A 222 -5.70 3.25 -13.01
N THR A 223 -6.56 2.53 -12.29
CA THR A 223 -7.41 1.49 -12.86
C THR A 223 -8.86 1.75 -12.47
N SER A 224 -9.75 1.57 -13.44
CA SER A 224 -11.20 1.59 -13.22
C SER A 224 -11.66 0.55 -12.19
N LEU A 225 -10.91 -0.54 -12.01
CA LEU A 225 -11.24 -1.56 -11.00
C LEU A 225 -11.08 -0.97 -9.59
N ALA A 226 -12.22 -0.89 -8.89
CA ALA A 226 -12.33 -0.26 -7.57
C ALA A 226 -11.84 1.21 -7.53
N ASP A 227 -11.85 1.92 -8.68
CA ASP A 227 -11.33 3.29 -8.82
C ASP A 227 -9.98 3.50 -8.10
N THR A 228 -9.04 2.59 -8.32
CA THR A 228 -7.75 2.60 -7.62
C THR A 228 -6.78 3.53 -8.32
N ARG A 229 -6.20 4.49 -7.60
CA ARG A 229 -5.28 5.50 -8.15
C ARG A 229 -4.10 5.84 -7.24
N LEU A 230 -2.96 6.10 -7.88
CA LEU A 230 -1.82 6.83 -7.32
C LEU A 230 -1.65 8.12 -8.14
N GLU A 231 -1.81 9.27 -7.50
CA GLU A 231 -1.65 10.59 -8.13
C GLU A 231 -0.54 11.38 -7.43
N LEU A 232 0.31 12.06 -8.21
CA LEU A 232 1.45 12.85 -7.75
C LEU A 232 1.40 14.26 -8.35
N GLY A 233 1.76 15.29 -7.57
CA GLY A 233 1.85 16.68 -8.02
C GLY A 233 0.54 17.44 -7.83
N TYR A 234 0.04 18.07 -8.91
CA TYR A 234 -1.17 18.88 -8.91
C TYR A 234 -2.44 18.02 -9.08
N LEU A 235 -3.14 17.73 -7.99
CA LEU A 235 -4.25 16.78 -7.96
C LEU A 235 -5.53 17.46 -8.46
N VAL A 236 -6.10 17.02 -9.57
CA VAL A 236 -7.36 17.55 -10.12
C VAL A 236 -8.34 16.42 -10.38
N GLN A 237 -9.63 16.73 -10.34
CA GLN A 237 -10.65 15.84 -10.86
C GLN A 237 -10.35 15.51 -12.32
N HIS A 238 -10.60 14.27 -12.71
CA HIS A 238 -10.29 13.79 -14.05
C HIS A 238 -11.35 12.78 -14.50
N SER A 239 -11.85 12.98 -15.71
CA SER A 239 -12.77 12.04 -16.36
C SER A 239 -12.32 11.83 -17.81
N ASP A 240 -11.82 10.64 -18.12
CA ASP A 240 -11.29 10.25 -19.44
C ASP A 240 -10.22 11.21 -20.00
N SER A 241 -10.62 12.26 -20.71
CA SER A 241 -9.73 13.30 -21.24
C SER A 241 -9.96 14.68 -20.64
N ALA A 242 -10.99 14.86 -19.81
CA ALA A 242 -11.35 16.16 -19.25
C ALA A 242 -10.60 16.45 -17.93
N ARG A 243 -10.14 17.69 -17.79
CA ARG A 243 -9.55 18.24 -16.57
C ARG A 243 -10.62 18.97 -15.77
N GLY A 244 -10.77 18.62 -14.50
CA GLY A 244 -11.74 19.21 -13.59
C GLY A 244 -11.11 20.12 -12.52
N ALA A 245 -11.84 20.29 -11.41
CA ALA A 245 -11.42 21.17 -10.33
C ALA A 245 -10.19 20.64 -9.55
N LEU A 246 -9.41 21.56 -8.98
CA LEU A 246 -8.33 21.27 -8.04
C LEU A 246 -8.88 20.52 -6.81
N ARG A 247 -8.25 19.39 -6.50
CA ARG A 247 -8.50 18.55 -5.32
C ARG A 247 -7.44 18.75 -4.24
N GLY A 248 -6.21 19.07 -4.64
CA GLY A 248 -5.10 19.29 -3.71
C GLY A 248 -3.73 19.29 -4.39
N GLN A 249 -2.67 19.24 -3.60
CA GLN A 249 -1.29 19.10 -4.06
C GLN A 249 -0.56 18.09 -3.17
N GLY A 250 0.36 17.31 -3.74
CA GLY A 250 1.14 16.32 -3.01
C GLY A 250 1.04 14.94 -3.66
N PHE A 251 0.75 13.91 -2.87
CA PHE A 251 0.44 12.58 -3.38
C PHE A 251 -0.88 12.07 -2.81
N GLU A 252 -1.61 11.28 -3.60
CA GLU A 252 -2.81 10.57 -3.16
C GLU A 252 -2.73 9.11 -3.60
N LEU A 253 -2.90 8.20 -2.65
CA LEU A 253 -3.20 6.79 -2.90
C LEU A 253 -4.65 6.54 -2.45
N ALA A 254 -5.54 6.23 -3.39
CA ALA A 254 -6.96 6.04 -3.12
C ALA A 254 -7.50 4.78 -3.82
N SER A 255 -8.47 4.12 -3.19
CA SER A 255 -9.20 2.98 -3.74
C SER A 255 -10.57 2.88 -3.05
N GLN A 256 -11.58 2.41 -3.78
CA GLN A 256 -12.85 1.94 -3.22
C GLN A 256 -12.77 0.49 -2.71
N GLY A 257 -11.65 -0.20 -2.96
CA GLY A 257 -11.34 -1.53 -2.46
C GLY A 257 -10.52 -1.49 -1.17
N TRP A 258 -9.85 -2.61 -0.87
CA TRP A 258 -8.96 -2.72 0.30
C TRP A 258 -7.61 -2.04 0.04
N GLY A 259 -7.12 -1.29 1.03
CA GLY A 259 -5.73 -0.84 1.10
C GLY A 259 -4.92 -1.73 2.03
N ASN A 260 -3.76 -2.20 1.57
CA ASN A 260 -2.81 -2.95 2.40
C ASN A 260 -1.39 -2.38 2.19
N VAL A 261 -0.80 -1.84 3.26
CA VAL A 261 0.58 -1.35 3.26
C VAL A 261 1.41 -2.29 4.14
N HIS A 262 2.31 -3.04 3.52
CA HIS A 262 3.15 -4.03 4.20
C HIS A 262 4.62 -3.64 4.09
N ALA A 263 5.28 -3.48 5.24
CA ALA A 263 6.69 -3.18 5.32
C ALA A 263 7.38 -4.09 6.34
N ALA A 264 7.97 -5.19 5.87
CA ALA A 264 8.54 -6.24 6.73
C ALA A 264 9.70 -5.75 7.63
N GLN A 265 10.35 -4.65 7.24
CA GLN A 265 11.43 -4.03 8.00
C GLN A 265 10.97 -2.81 8.82
N GLY A 266 9.67 -2.50 8.79
CA GLY A 266 9.07 -1.36 9.48
C GLY A 266 8.60 -0.22 8.57
N LEU A 267 7.82 0.70 9.13
CA LEU A 267 7.14 1.80 8.44
C LEU A 267 7.29 3.09 9.27
N LEU A 268 7.73 4.17 8.60
CA LEU A 268 7.73 5.53 9.14
C LEU A 268 6.55 6.30 8.54
N LEU A 269 5.70 6.86 9.38
CA LEU A 269 4.64 7.80 9.02
C LEU A 269 5.01 9.16 9.61
N SER A 270 5.39 10.11 8.75
CA SER A 270 5.97 11.39 9.16
C SER A 270 5.29 12.55 8.45
N SER A 271 5.11 13.65 9.18
CA SER A 271 4.78 14.97 8.63
C SER A 271 5.93 15.97 8.76
N SER A 272 7.11 15.51 9.19
CA SER A 272 8.32 16.33 9.24
C SER A 272 8.87 16.54 7.82
N ALA A 273 9.15 17.80 7.48
CA ALA A 273 9.54 18.17 6.13
C ALA A 273 10.96 17.68 5.80
N ARG A 274 11.13 17.05 4.64
CA ARG A 274 12.42 16.69 4.03
C ARG A 274 12.59 17.42 2.70
N GLY A 275 13.17 18.61 2.74
CA GLY A 275 13.35 19.45 1.55
C GLY A 275 14.15 18.75 0.45
N GLN A 276 13.63 18.73 -0.77
CA GLN A 276 14.27 18.16 -1.97
C GLN A 276 14.74 16.69 -1.84
N GLY A 277 14.24 15.93 -0.86
CA GLY A 277 14.76 14.60 -0.57
C GLY A 277 16.24 14.60 -0.16
N ALA A 278 16.72 15.70 0.44
CA ALA A 278 18.12 15.87 0.86
C ALA A 278 18.50 14.97 2.05
N SER A 279 17.52 14.47 2.80
CA SER A 279 17.73 13.53 3.89
C SER A 279 17.65 12.08 3.42
N THR A 280 18.00 11.15 4.31
CA THR A 280 17.73 9.73 4.08
C THR A 280 16.23 9.44 4.23
N ALA A 281 15.79 8.31 3.65
CA ALA A 281 14.38 7.92 3.64
C ALA A 281 13.80 7.62 5.03
N LEU A 282 14.65 7.25 5.98
CA LEU A 282 14.28 6.99 7.38
C LEU A 282 14.98 7.96 8.33
N ASP A 283 15.22 9.20 7.90
CA ASP A 283 15.69 10.25 8.81
C ASP A 283 14.64 10.48 9.90
N VAL A 284 15.00 10.16 11.14
CA VAL A 284 14.14 10.18 12.33
C VAL A 284 14.72 11.03 13.46
N ALA A 285 15.56 12.02 13.12
CA ALA A 285 16.23 12.87 14.12
C ALA A 285 15.25 13.52 15.12
N GLU A 286 14.12 14.04 14.63
CA GLU A 286 13.08 14.66 15.46
C GLU A 286 12.41 13.64 16.38
N ALA A 287 12.08 12.45 15.86
CA ALA A 287 11.48 11.39 16.67
C ALA A 287 12.44 10.87 17.74
N VAL A 288 13.74 10.73 17.44
CA VAL A 288 14.76 10.38 18.43
C VAL A 288 14.86 11.43 19.53
N ALA A 289 14.83 12.72 19.19
CA ALA A 289 14.83 13.81 20.16
C ALA A 289 13.57 13.82 21.05
N GLN A 290 12.39 13.56 20.46
CA GLN A 290 11.13 13.42 21.19
C GLN A 290 11.16 12.23 22.16
N LEU A 291 11.69 11.08 21.73
CA LEU A 291 11.84 9.90 22.59
C LEU A 291 12.82 10.15 23.74
N HIS A 292 13.92 10.87 23.53
CA HIS A 292 14.77 11.33 24.64
C HIS A 292 14.03 12.23 25.63
N GLY A 293 13.09 13.05 25.16
CA GLY A 293 12.19 13.80 26.02
C GLY A 293 11.30 12.88 26.87
N ALA A 294 10.70 11.87 26.24
CA ALA A 294 9.84 10.90 26.91
C ALA A 294 10.60 10.02 27.92
N GLU A 295 11.81 9.58 27.58
CA GLU A 295 12.72 8.84 28.48
C GLU A 295 12.99 9.64 29.76
N ARG A 296 13.43 10.90 29.64
CA ARG A 296 13.75 11.75 30.78
C ARG A 296 12.55 11.97 31.69
N THR A 297 11.37 12.20 31.10
CA THR A 297 10.12 12.37 31.87
C THR A 297 9.75 11.09 32.62
N ALA A 298 9.78 9.94 31.93
CA ALA A 298 9.42 8.67 32.54
C ALA A 298 10.40 8.26 33.65
N GLN A 299 11.70 8.47 33.45
CA GLN A 299 12.73 8.21 34.46
C GLN A 299 12.54 9.08 35.70
N ALA A 300 12.35 10.40 35.54
CA ALA A 300 12.17 11.31 36.66
C ALA A 300 10.93 10.96 37.51
N LEU A 301 9.84 10.53 36.87
CA LEU A 301 8.65 10.06 37.56
C LEU A 301 8.90 8.72 38.26
N HIS A 302 9.57 7.76 37.60
CA HIS A 302 9.95 6.48 38.21
C HIS A 302 10.80 6.68 39.48
N ASP A 303 11.81 7.56 39.42
CA ASP A 303 12.67 7.88 40.56
C ASP A 303 11.86 8.49 41.71
N THR A 304 10.94 9.41 41.39
CA THR A 304 10.06 10.06 42.38
C THR A 304 9.15 9.04 43.07
N LEU A 305 8.50 8.15 42.31
CA LEU A 305 7.63 7.11 42.85
C LEU A 305 8.41 6.20 43.81
N THR A 306 9.59 5.75 43.39
CA THR A 306 10.47 4.89 44.19
C THR A 306 10.89 5.56 45.50
N GLN A 307 11.26 6.85 45.46
CA GLN A 307 11.58 7.62 46.66
C GLN A 307 10.39 7.77 47.62
N GLN A 308 9.17 7.89 47.09
CA GLN A 308 7.94 8.00 47.88
C GLN A 308 7.34 6.64 48.26
N GLN A 309 8.09 5.54 48.06
CA GLN A 309 7.64 4.17 48.35
C GLN A 309 6.35 3.78 47.59
N VAL A 310 6.09 4.43 46.45
CA VAL A 310 5.05 4.03 45.50
C VAL A 310 5.69 3.12 44.44
N PRO A 311 5.06 2.01 44.03
CA PRO A 311 5.58 1.17 42.96
C PRO A 311 5.93 2.00 41.71
N GLY A 312 7.13 1.77 41.17
CA GLY A 312 7.65 2.52 40.04
C GLY A 312 7.03 2.13 38.70
N LEU A 313 7.43 2.84 37.64
CA LEU A 313 7.01 2.57 36.26
C LEU A 313 7.83 1.44 35.61
N ASP A 314 7.58 0.17 35.88
CA ASP A 314 8.41 -0.95 35.40
C ASP A 314 8.59 -1.02 33.86
N ALA A 315 7.60 -0.50 33.12
CA ALA A 315 7.64 -0.50 31.66
C ALA A 315 8.44 0.66 31.04
N HIS A 316 8.91 1.64 31.83
CA HIS A 316 9.59 2.83 31.30
C HIS A 316 10.81 2.56 30.37
N PRO A 317 11.60 1.47 30.54
CA PRO A 317 12.69 1.15 29.62
C PRO A 317 12.22 0.78 28.21
N SER A 318 10.91 0.55 28.00
CA SER A 318 10.36 0.27 26.67
C SER A 318 10.54 1.42 25.68
N VAL A 319 10.50 2.68 26.16
CA VAL A 319 10.79 3.88 25.36
C VAL A 319 12.24 3.88 24.90
N THR A 320 13.18 3.52 25.79
CA THR A 320 14.61 3.44 25.46
C THR A 320 14.91 2.37 24.43
N ARG A 321 14.32 1.18 24.59
CA ARG A 321 14.45 0.11 23.59
C ARG A 321 13.90 0.52 22.22
N LEU A 322 12.78 1.26 22.17
CA LEU A 322 12.25 1.77 20.92
C LEU A 322 13.22 2.77 20.27
N ARG A 323 13.73 3.74 21.04
CA ARG A 323 14.70 4.73 20.56
C ARG A 323 15.95 4.07 20.00
N GLU A 324 16.57 3.14 20.72
CA GLU A 324 17.82 2.49 20.30
C GLU A 324 17.71 1.75 18.96
N VAL A 325 16.54 1.18 18.68
CA VAL A 325 16.25 0.44 17.44
C VAL A 325 16.12 1.37 16.22
N ILE A 326 15.77 2.63 16.42
CA ILE A 326 15.58 3.61 15.33
C ILE A 326 16.75 4.61 15.23
N ASP A 327 17.52 4.79 16.29
CA ASP A 327 18.59 5.77 16.38
C ASP A 327 19.85 5.28 15.62
N PRO A 328 20.31 6.00 14.58
CA PRO A 328 21.51 5.63 13.82
C PRO A 328 22.80 5.68 14.64
N GLN A 329 22.84 6.42 15.75
CA GLN A 329 23.98 6.40 16.68
C GLN A 329 23.99 5.13 17.54
N ALA A 330 22.86 4.44 17.66
CA ALA A 330 22.72 3.14 18.33
C ALA A 330 22.61 2.01 17.29
N GLN A 331 21.46 1.33 17.23
CA GLN A 331 21.23 0.14 16.41
C GLN A 331 20.57 0.46 15.06
N GLY A 332 19.96 1.63 14.91
CA GLY A 332 19.17 2.09 13.77
C GLY A 332 19.98 2.47 12.52
N LYS A 333 20.97 1.66 12.16
CA LYS A 333 21.88 1.90 11.02
C LYS A 333 22.15 0.65 10.22
N TYR A 334 22.43 0.82 8.94
CA TYR A 334 22.95 -0.28 8.11
C TYR A 334 24.31 -0.75 8.65
N ALA A 335 24.46 -2.07 8.82
CA ALA A 335 25.70 -2.67 9.33
C ALA A 335 26.72 -2.95 8.21
N GLY A 336 26.30 -2.87 6.94
CA GLY A 336 27.13 -3.20 5.79
C GLY A 336 26.58 -2.61 4.50
N ALA A 337 27.19 -3.00 3.38
CA ALA A 337 26.81 -2.52 2.05
C ALA A 337 25.40 -2.95 1.66
N VAL A 338 24.69 -2.09 0.92
CA VAL A 338 23.37 -2.35 0.35
C VAL A 338 23.51 -2.46 -1.16
N GLY A 339 23.12 -3.61 -1.73
CA GLY A 339 23.26 -3.84 -3.18
C GLY A 339 24.71 -3.74 -3.69
N GLY A 340 25.69 -4.06 -2.84
CA GLY A 340 27.11 -3.92 -3.16
C GLY A 340 27.68 -2.49 -3.05
N GLN A 341 26.88 -1.52 -2.58
CA GLN A 341 27.29 -0.13 -2.40
C GLN A 341 27.42 0.24 -0.91
N PRO A 342 28.37 1.12 -0.52
CA PRO A 342 28.46 1.61 0.85
C PRO A 342 27.16 2.25 1.34
N ALA A 343 26.73 1.93 2.56
CA ALA A 343 25.51 2.46 3.19
C ALA A 343 25.82 3.64 4.12
N THR A 344 26.50 4.65 3.57
CA THR A 344 26.98 5.83 4.29
C THR A 344 26.48 7.10 3.62
N LYS A 345 26.17 8.13 4.41
CA LYS A 345 25.81 9.44 3.89
C LYS A 345 27.04 10.08 3.25
N PRO A 346 26.94 10.69 2.05
CA PRO A 346 28.05 11.41 1.45
C PRO A 346 28.48 12.59 2.33
N ALA A 347 29.77 12.91 2.34
CA ALA A 347 30.24 14.20 2.87
C ALA A 347 29.83 15.34 1.93
N ASP A 348 29.74 16.57 2.44
CA ASP A 348 29.34 17.75 1.64
C ASP A 348 30.16 17.85 0.34
N GLY A 349 29.48 17.80 -0.80
CA GLY A 349 30.09 17.89 -2.14
C GLY A 349 30.83 16.64 -2.63
N GLY A 350 30.84 15.55 -1.86
CA GLY A 350 31.49 14.28 -2.19
C GLY A 350 30.51 13.16 -2.51
N ARG A 351 31.04 12.04 -3.02
CA ARG A 351 30.29 10.76 -3.17
C ARG A 351 30.51 9.81 -2.00
N ASP A 352 31.63 9.99 -1.29
CA ASP A 352 32.03 9.14 -0.18
C ASP A 352 31.73 9.84 1.14
N GLY A 353 31.41 9.06 2.17
CA GLY A 353 31.29 9.55 3.53
C GLY A 353 31.29 8.42 4.55
N GLN A 354 31.26 8.77 5.83
CA GLN A 354 31.38 7.82 6.94
C GLN A 354 30.15 7.81 7.87
N ALA A 355 29.26 8.80 7.73
CA ALA A 355 28.09 8.87 8.59
C ALA A 355 27.09 7.75 8.24
N PRO A 356 26.53 7.05 9.23
CA PRO A 356 25.61 5.95 8.99
C PRO A 356 24.31 6.43 8.34
N VAL A 357 23.75 5.62 7.44
CA VAL A 357 22.38 5.81 6.93
C VAL A 357 21.40 5.13 7.89
N GLU A 358 20.32 5.83 8.19
CA GLU A 358 19.24 5.38 9.07
C GLU A 358 18.52 4.15 8.52
N ARG A 359 18.20 3.21 9.42
CA ARG A 359 17.20 2.15 9.22
C ARG A 359 16.57 1.78 10.56
N PHE A 360 15.47 1.05 10.55
CA PHE A 360 15.03 0.37 11.76
C PHE A 360 15.80 -0.95 11.94
N ALA A 361 16.31 -1.19 13.15
CA ALA A 361 17.01 -2.44 13.48
C ALA A 361 16.06 -3.63 13.53
N GLU A 362 14.80 -3.39 13.89
CA GLU A 362 13.68 -4.34 13.97
C GLU A 362 12.44 -3.76 13.28
N ALA A 363 11.45 -4.60 12.95
CA ALA A 363 10.19 -4.12 12.39
C ALA A 363 9.44 -3.23 13.38
N ARG A 364 9.38 -1.91 13.10
CA ARG A 364 8.67 -0.91 13.88
C ARG A 364 7.70 -0.12 13.01
N LEU A 365 6.56 0.26 13.58
CA LEU A 365 5.73 1.34 13.05
C LEU A 365 5.99 2.59 13.90
N LEU A 366 6.56 3.62 13.29
CA LEU A 366 6.82 4.90 13.95
C LEU A 366 5.95 5.98 13.29
N GLY A 367 5.07 6.59 14.07
CA GLY A 367 4.31 7.77 13.66
C GLY A 367 4.84 9.00 14.37
N GLU A 368 5.19 10.05 13.63
CA GLU A 368 5.67 11.31 14.19
C GLU A 368 5.09 12.52 13.44
N SER A 369 4.95 13.62 14.19
CA SER A 369 4.55 14.91 13.67
C SER A 369 5.23 16.02 14.47
N PRO A 370 5.60 17.15 13.83
CA PRO A 370 6.11 18.31 14.53
C PRO A 370 5.03 19.10 15.30
N ASP A 371 3.74 18.85 15.04
CA ASP A 371 2.64 19.66 15.58
C ASP A 371 1.57 18.82 16.30
N HIS A 372 0.72 18.11 15.55
CA HIS A 372 -0.42 17.37 16.09
C HIS A 372 -0.59 15.99 15.44
N ILE A 373 -0.95 15.01 16.27
CA ILE A 373 -1.38 13.67 15.82
C ILE A 373 -2.79 13.43 16.36
N ALA A 374 -3.73 13.09 15.48
CA ALA A 374 -5.11 12.80 15.85
C ALA A 374 -5.50 11.37 15.43
N TRP A 375 -6.20 10.67 16.33
CA TRP A 375 -6.80 9.36 16.08
C TRP A 375 -8.30 9.48 16.34
N THR A 376 -9.11 9.47 15.28
CA THR A 376 -10.55 9.75 15.38
C THR A 376 -11.39 8.66 14.71
N THR A 377 -12.54 8.36 15.30
CA THR A 377 -13.55 7.44 14.74
C THR A 377 -14.91 7.76 15.35
N PRO A 378 -16.01 7.72 14.57
CA PRO A 378 -17.36 7.86 15.12
C PRO A 378 -17.84 6.61 15.85
N ALA A 379 -17.13 5.48 15.72
CA ALA A 379 -17.47 4.20 16.33
C ALA A 379 -16.57 3.91 17.54
N SER A 380 -15.84 2.81 17.53
CA SER A 380 -14.98 2.38 18.64
C SER A 380 -13.50 2.44 18.27
N GLY A 381 -12.67 2.90 19.21
CA GLY A 381 -11.21 2.80 19.15
C GLY A 381 -10.70 1.77 20.17
N VAL A 382 -9.64 1.04 19.81
CA VAL A 382 -9.02 0.03 20.69
C VAL A 382 -7.50 0.22 20.67
N ALA A 383 -6.88 0.27 21.85
CA ALA A 383 -5.43 0.22 22.03
C ALA A 383 -5.09 -1.00 22.88
N TYR A 384 -4.26 -1.89 22.36
CA TYR A 384 -3.84 -3.13 23.03
C TYR A 384 -2.35 -3.34 22.86
N ALA A 385 -1.68 -3.77 23.93
CA ALA A 385 -0.30 -4.22 23.90
C ALA A 385 -0.18 -5.51 24.71
N GLY A 386 0.44 -6.54 24.14
CA GLY A 386 0.64 -7.83 24.82
C GLY A 386 1.68 -7.79 25.96
N GLN A 387 2.44 -6.70 26.08
CA GLN A 387 3.44 -6.51 27.13
C GLN A 387 3.14 -5.24 27.96
N ALA A 388 3.30 -4.06 27.36
CA ALA A 388 3.06 -2.79 28.03
C ALA A 388 2.55 -1.73 27.06
N LEU A 389 1.58 -0.93 27.53
CA LEU A 389 1.13 0.29 26.88
C LEU A 389 1.57 1.47 27.75
N GLN A 390 2.47 2.30 27.24
CA GLN A 390 2.99 3.46 27.96
C GLN A 390 2.55 4.75 27.26
N VAL A 391 1.96 5.66 28.03
CA VAL A 391 1.58 7.00 27.58
C VAL A 391 2.35 8.00 28.44
N THR A 392 3.33 8.68 27.84
CA THR A 392 4.12 9.72 28.49
C THR A 392 3.69 11.08 27.97
N VAL A 393 3.31 11.98 28.88
CA VAL A 393 2.93 13.37 28.57
C VAL A 393 3.78 14.30 29.41
N GLN A 394 4.39 15.33 28.79
CA GLN A 394 5.29 16.25 29.50
C GLN A 394 4.55 17.41 30.19
N HIS A 395 3.35 17.74 29.72
CA HIS A 395 2.50 18.79 30.28
C HIS A 395 1.23 18.15 30.86
N ASP A 396 0.05 18.41 30.29
CA ASP A 396 -1.22 17.93 30.82
C ASP A 396 -1.72 16.66 30.11
N ALA A 397 -2.06 15.64 30.90
CA ALA A 397 -2.84 14.50 30.43
C ALA A 397 -4.30 14.68 30.82
N GLN A 398 -5.21 14.65 29.83
CA GLN A 398 -6.65 14.74 30.05
C GLN A 398 -7.34 13.45 29.59
N LEU A 399 -8.03 12.79 30.51
CA LEU A 399 -8.83 11.60 30.24
C LEU A 399 -10.29 11.93 30.54
N SER A 400 -11.12 11.97 29.50
CA SER A 400 -12.53 12.34 29.59
C SER A 400 -13.41 11.28 28.95
N ALA A 401 -14.50 10.93 29.61
CA ALA A 401 -15.52 10.05 29.09
C ALA A 401 -16.89 10.69 29.27
N GLY A 402 -17.71 10.72 28.20
CA GLY A 402 -19.07 11.30 28.28
C GLY A 402 -20.06 10.47 29.11
N GLN A 403 -19.68 9.25 29.51
CA GLN A 403 -20.49 8.34 30.32
C GLN A 403 -19.68 7.77 31.48
N THR A 404 -18.77 6.82 31.21
CA THR A 404 -18.04 6.09 32.25
C THR A 404 -16.54 6.10 31.98
N LEU A 405 -15.76 6.46 32.99
CA LEU A 405 -14.32 6.25 33.04
C LEU A 405 -14.03 5.13 34.04
N SER A 406 -13.40 4.04 33.58
CA SER A 406 -13.05 2.89 34.41
C SER A 406 -11.55 2.63 34.34
N ALA A 407 -10.93 2.36 35.49
CA ALA A 407 -9.53 1.96 35.60
C ALA A 407 -9.44 0.69 36.44
N VAL A 408 -9.08 -0.43 35.81
CA VAL A 408 -9.03 -1.76 36.44
C VAL A 408 -7.64 -2.35 36.23
N SER A 409 -7.01 -2.83 37.29
CA SER A 409 -5.69 -3.48 37.25
C SER A 409 -5.78 -4.89 37.83
N GLY A 410 -4.97 -5.82 37.30
CA GLY A 410 -4.91 -7.20 37.80
C GLY A 410 -3.95 -7.40 38.99
N GLN A 411 -3.17 -6.37 39.34
CA GLN A 411 -2.18 -6.42 40.41
C GLN A 411 -2.28 -5.17 41.28
N HIS A 412 -1.76 -4.04 40.80
CA HIS A 412 -1.67 -2.80 41.57
C HIS A 412 -2.14 -1.60 40.75
N THR A 413 -2.78 -0.65 41.43
CA THR A 413 -3.11 0.69 40.92
C THR A 413 -2.53 1.73 41.87
N ALA A 414 -1.73 2.67 41.34
CA ALA A 414 -1.27 3.85 42.05
C ALA A 414 -1.91 5.11 41.47
N LEU A 415 -2.35 6.02 42.35
CA LEU A 415 -2.69 7.40 42.02
C LEU A 415 -1.77 8.31 42.84
N PHE A 416 -0.88 9.03 42.16
CA PHE A 416 0.17 9.82 42.79
C PHE A 416 0.28 11.20 42.14
N ALA A 417 0.37 12.23 42.97
CA ALA A 417 0.66 13.60 42.56
C ALA A 417 1.91 14.07 43.32
N GLN A 418 3.00 14.37 42.59
CA GLN A 418 4.22 14.89 43.21
C GLN A 418 4.02 16.28 43.80
N ARG A 419 3.22 17.11 43.12
CA ARG A 419 2.88 18.48 43.49
C ARG A 419 1.40 18.70 43.24
N GLY A 420 0.76 19.45 44.11
CA GLY A 420 -0.67 19.75 44.02
C GLY A 420 -1.57 18.71 44.70
N PRO A 421 -2.88 18.97 44.75
CA PRO A 421 -3.83 18.10 45.43
C PRO A 421 -4.27 16.93 44.54
N ILE A 422 -4.69 15.83 45.18
CA ILE A 422 -5.56 14.83 44.56
C ILE A 422 -7.00 15.16 44.99
N THR A 423 -7.90 15.27 44.01
CA THR A 423 -9.31 15.61 44.24
C THR A 423 -10.20 14.49 43.71
N LEU A 424 -10.99 13.89 44.60
CA LEU A 424 -11.97 12.84 44.27
C LEU A 424 -13.37 13.32 44.64
N ILE A 425 -14.17 13.69 43.64
CA ILE A 425 -15.50 14.27 43.83
C ILE A 425 -16.53 13.48 43.02
N ALA A 426 -17.57 12.99 43.69
CA ALA A 426 -18.81 12.60 43.04
C ALA A 426 -19.81 13.76 43.19
N ALA A 427 -20.16 14.43 42.09
CA ALA A 427 -21.14 15.53 42.12
C ALA A 427 -22.53 15.04 42.53
N ALA A 428 -22.87 13.81 42.15
CA ALA A 428 -24.05 13.08 42.58
C ALA A 428 -23.69 11.60 42.77
N GLY A 429 -24.35 10.95 43.73
CA GLY A 429 -24.09 9.55 44.08
C GLY A 429 -22.99 9.38 45.14
N PRO A 430 -22.81 8.15 45.64
CA PRO A 430 -21.87 7.88 46.72
C PRO A 430 -20.41 7.76 46.24
N VAL A 431 -19.47 8.10 47.12
CA VAL A 431 -18.07 7.68 47.02
C VAL A 431 -17.85 6.53 47.99
N SER A 432 -17.28 5.42 47.51
CA SER A 432 -16.95 4.26 48.35
C SER A 432 -15.48 3.89 48.23
N LEU A 433 -14.81 3.72 49.38
CA LEU A 433 -13.46 3.19 49.50
C LEU A 433 -13.52 1.92 50.34
N GLN A 434 -13.03 0.80 49.80
CA GLN A 434 -13.15 -0.51 50.43
C GLN A 434 -11.86 -1.31 50.28
N ALA A 435 -11.44 -1.96 51.37
CA ALA A 435 -10.39 -2.97 51.37
C ALA A 435 -10.98 -4.26 51.96
N HIS A 436 -11.18 -5.29 51.13
CA HIS A 436 -11.88 -6.51 51.54
C HIS A 436 -11.01 -7.48 52.32
N THR A 437 -9.75 -7.62 51.91
CA THR A 437 -8.80 -8.57 52.51
C THR A 437 -7.60 -7.88 53.15
N GLY A 438 -7.43 -6.58 52.91
CA GLY A 438 -6.32 -5.77 53.42
C GLY A 438 -6.80 -4.62 54.32
N ALA A 439 -5.86 -3.91 54.90
CA ALA A 439 -6.15 -2.71 55.68
C ALA A 439 -6.54 -1.55 54.75
N LEU A 440 -7.47 -0.71 55.23
CA LEU A 440 -7.72 0.61 54.67
C LEU A 440 -7.01 1.65 55.57
N GLU A 441 -5.97 2.30 55.05
CA GLU A 441 -5.19 3.29 55.78
C GLU A 441 -5.44 4.70 55.24
N LEU A 442 -5.75 5.65 56.13
CA LEU A 442 -5.91 7.07 55.83
C LEU A 442 -4.95 7.86 56.71
N LEU A 443 -3.89 8.40 56.11
CA LEU A 443 -2.82 9.12 56.80
C LEU A 443 -2.75 10.57 56.30
N ALA A 444 -2.62 11.52 57.23
CA ALA A 444 -2.40 12.93 56.94
C ALA A 444 -1.26 13.45 57.81
N GLY A 445 -0.28 14.15 57.19
CA GLY A 445 0.82 14.80 57.93
C GLY A 445 0.38 16.04 58.73
N GLN A 446 -0.87 16.48 58.55
CA GLN A 446 -1.49 17.59 59.26
C GLN A 446 -2.82 17.13 59.86
N ALA A 447 -3.91 17.86 59.62
CA ALA A 447 -5.23 17.48 60.10
C ALA A 447 -5.89 16.44 59.17
N LEU A 448 -6.56 15.46 59.77
CA LEU A 448 -7.54 14.61 59.12
C LEU A 448 -8.93 15.03 59.62
N THR A 449 -9.79 15.50 58.70
CA THR A 449 -11.15 15.95 59.02
C THR A 449 -12.17 15.02 58.37
N VAL A 450 -13.08 14.46 59.18
CA VAL A 450 -14.21 13.66 58.70
C VAL A 450 -15.49 14.38 59.13
N THR A 451 -16.29 14.81 58.16
CA THR A 451 -17.50 15.60 58.40
C THR A 451 -18.67 15.00 57.62
N ALA A 452 -19.79 14.78 58.30
CA ALA A 452 -21.11 14.59 57.68
C ALA A 452 -21.95 15.85 57.98
N THR A 453 -22.40 16.55 56.94
CA THR A 453 -23.09 17.83 57.08
C THR A 453 -24.58 17.73 57.36
N ASP A 454 -25.19 16.56 57.13
CA ASP A 454 -26.63 16.37 57.23
C ASP A 454 -27.00 15.39 58.35
N THR A 455 -26.59 14.13 58.23
CA THR A 455 -27.15 13.05 59.06
C THR A 455 -26.23 12.58 60.18
N ARG A 456 -25.20 11.76 59.88
CA ARG A 456 -24.40 11.07 60.91
C ARG A 456 -23.04 10.59 60.42
N ILE A 457 -22.15 10.29 61.37
CA ILE A 457 -20.91 9.55 61.17
C ILE A 457 -21.01 8.25 61.99
N ASP A 458 -20.95 7.10 61.32
CA ASP A 458 -20.95 5.79 61.95
C ASP A 458 -19.52 5.23 61.96
N VAL A 459 -18.98 4.90 63.13
CA VAL A 459 -17.71 4.18 63.29
C VAL A 459 -18.02 2.83 63.91
N LEU A 460 -17.92 1.77 63.11
CA LEU A 460 -18.31 0.42 63.49
C LEU A 460 -17.11 -0.52 63.38
N ALA A 461 -16.92 -1.39 64.37
CA ALA A 461 -15.94 -2.46 64.33
C ALA A 461 -16.49 -3.71 65.03
N GLN A 462 -16.11 -4.89 64.54
CA GLN A 462 -16.56 -6.16 65.14
C GLN A 462 -15.85 -6.46 66.47
N GLN A 463 -14.58 -6.06 66.60
CA GLN A 463 -13.76 -6.41 67.76
C GLN A 463 -13.49 -5.19 68.65
N LYS A 464 -13.00 -4.09 68.07
CA LYS A 464 -12.44 -2.99 68.84
C LYS A 464 -12.46 -1.65 68.11
N ILE A 465 -12.82 -0.58 68.80
CA ILE A 465 -12.63 0.81 68.35
C ILE A 465 -11.71 1.51 69.35
N VAL A 466 -10.68 2.20 68.85
CA VAL A 466 -9.75 2.99 69.67
C VAL A 466 -9.68 4.41 69.13
N LEU A 467 -10.00 5.39 69.97
CA LEU A 467 -9.75 6.80 69.73
C LEU A 467 -8.64 7.26 70.67
N GLN A 468 -7.52 7.72 70.13
CA GLN A 468 -6.35 8.10 70.92
C GLN A 468 -5.80 9.46 70.51
N ALA A 469 -5.50 10.29 71.51
CA ALA A 469 -4.78 11.55 71.36
C ALA A 469 -3.71 11.64 72.46
N GLY A 470 -2.43 11.55 72.07
CA GLY A 470 -1.32 11.47 73.03
C GLY A 470 -1.45 10.25 73.97
N GLN A 471 -1.48 10.51 75.28
CA GLN A 471 -1.68 9.48 76.32
C GLN A 471 -3.15 9.28 76.72
N THR A 472 -4.09 10.04 76.13
CA THR A 472 -5.53 9.88 76.38
C THR A 472 -6.13 8.93 75.36
N ARG A 473 -6.90 7.93 75.83
CA ARG A 473 -7.51 6.90 74.99
C ARG A 473 -8.95 6.58 75.43
N LEU A 474 -9.84 6.47 74.45
CA LEU A 474 -11.16 5.84 74.58
C LEU A 474 -11.13 4.53 73.80
N THR A 475 -11.51 3.43 74.45
CA THR A 475 -11.57 2.09 73.85
C THR A 475 -12.97 1.49 74.04
N LEU A 476 -13.54 0.99 72.94
CA LEU A 476 -14.77 0.18 72.91
C LEU A 476 -14.37 -1.23 72.49
N GLU A 477 -14.57 -2.23 73.36
CA GLU A 477 -14.15 -3.62 73.11
C GLU A 477 -15.10 -4.59 73.83
N GLY A 478 -15.70 -5.53 73.09
CA GLY A 478 -16.75 -6.40 73.63
C GLY A 478 -17.96 -5.61 74.13
N GLY A 479 -18.25 -5.71 75.43
CA GLY A 479 -19.29 -4.91 76.11
C GLY A 479 -18.76 -3.71 76.91
N ASP A 480 -17.44 -3.51 76.93
CA ASP A 480 -16.78 -2.56 77.83
C ASP A 480 -16.45 -1.23 77.14
N ILE A 481 -16.54 -0.15 77.93
CA ILE A 481 -16.09 1.19 77.56
C ILE A 481 -14.97 1.59 78.52
N THR A 482 -13.75 1.76 78.00
CA THR A 482 -12.57 2.12 78.81
C THR A 482 -12.08 3.53 78.48
N PHE A 483 -12.00 4.38 79.50
CA PHE A 483 -11.36 5.69 79.44
C PHE A 483 -10.01 5.63 80.17
N ALA A 484 -8.92 5.81 79.44
CA ALA A 484 -7.58 5.91 80.01
C ALA A 484 -7.03 7.33 79.79
N CYS A 485 -6.91 8.11 80.86
CA CYS A 485 -6.27 9.42 80.82
C CYS A 485 -5.43 9.63 82.10
N PRO A 486 -4.11 9.84 82.00
CA PRO A 486 -3.28 10.13 83.17
C PRO A 486 -3.54 11.52 83.76
N GLY A 487 -4.17 12.41 83.00
CA GLY A 487 -4.64 13.71 83.46
C GLY A 487 -6.03 13.65 84.10
N GLN A 488 -6.70 14.80 84.13
CA GLN A 488 -8.03 14.92 84.73
C GLN A 488 -9.14 14.46 83.78
N PHE A 489 -9.91 13.45 84.18
CA PHE A 489 -11.18 13.11 83.54
C PHE A 489 -12.28 14.06 84.03
N THR A 490 -12.78 14.95 83.16
CA THR A 490 -13.82 15.92 83.51
C THR A 490 -15.10 15.64 82.73
N VAL A 491 -16.19 15.37 83.43
CA VAL A 491 -17.53 15.22 82.85
C VAL A 491 -18.39 16.41 83.29
N LYS A 492 -18.88 17.20 82.35
CA LYS A 492 -19.74 18.37 82.63
C LYS A 492 -21.20 18.00 82.34
N ALA A 493 -22.03 17.85 83.39
CA ALA A 493 -23.46 17.57 83.26
C ALA A 493 -24.30 18.30 84.33
N SER A 494 -25.58 18.54 84.05
CA SER A 494 -26.52 19.16 85.02
C SER A 494 -26.99 18.19 86.11
N ARG A 495 -26.89 16.87 85.88
CA ARG A 495 -27.11 15.77 86.86
C ARG A 495 -26.23 14.57 86.49
N HIS A 496 -25.78 13.81 87.49
CA HIS A 496 -25.11 12.52 87.32
C HIS A 496 -25.94 11.40 87.95
N PRO A 497 -27.02 10.94 87.30
CA PRO A 497 -27.82 9.83 87.80
C PRO A 497 -27.04 8.53 87.63
N PHE A 498 -26.41 8.05 88.70
CA PHE A 498 -26.01 6.64 88.78
C PHE A 498 -27.26 5.84 89.19
N LEU A 499 -27.65 4.86 88.37
CA LEU A 499 -28.69 3.91 88.77
C LEU A 499 -28.19 3.13 90.01
N GLY A 500 -29.09 2.84 90.95
CA GLY A 500 -28.76 1.99 92.10
C GLY A 500 -28.26 0.61 91.63
N GLY A 501 -27.33 0.01 92.38
CA GLY A 501 -26.70 -1.25 92.00
C GLY A 501 -27.73 -2.35 91.72
N GLU A 502 -27.49 -3.13 90.67
CA GLU A 502 -28.28 -4.33 90.38
C GLU A 502 -28.12 -5.31 91.54
N SER A 503 -29.22 -5.68 92.21
CA SER A 503 -29.20 -6.72 93.24
C SER A 503 -29.14 -8.09 92.55
N GLY A 504 -27.94 -8.54 92.22
CA GLY A 504 -27.69 -9.96 92.00
C GLY A 504 -27.85 -10.70 93.32
N THR A 505 -28.61 -11.79 93.35
CA THR A 505 -28.66 -12.68 94.51
C THR A 505 -27.23 -13.16 94.77
N ALA A 506 -26.67 -12.88 95.94
CA ALA A 506 -25.40 -13.46 96.32
C ALA A 506 -25.55 -14.99 96.26
N LEU A 507 -24.82 -15.65 95.36
CA LEU A 507 -24.52 -17.07 95.50
C LEU A 507 -23.56 -17.18 96.70
N ILE A 508 -24.16 -17.17 97.89
CA ILE A 508 -23.50 -17.63 99.09
C ILE A 508 -23.35 -19.14 98.89
N ASP A 509 -22.13 -19.59 98.63
CA ASP A 509 -21.80 -21.01 98.77
C ASP A 509 -22.33 -21.47 100.12
N LYS A 510 -23.12 -22.54 100.11
CA LYS A 510 -23.75 -23.08 101.33
C LYS A 510 -22.67 -23.23 102.39
N LEU A 511 -22.86 -22.56 103.53
CA LEU A 511 -22.08 -22.79 104.74
C LEU A 511 -22.00 -24.32 104.97
N PRO A 512 -20.81 -24.88 105.23
CA PRO A 512 -20.66 -26.30 105.48
C PRO A 512 -21.56 -26.69 106.66
N GLN A 513 -22.62 -27.44 106.39
CA GLN A 513 -23.43 -28.09 107.41
C GLN A 513 -22.67 -29.31 107.91
N GLY A 514 -21.74 -29.07 108.82
CA GLY A 514 -21.08 -30.09 109.62
C GLY A 514 -21.30 -29.78 111.09
N THR A 515 -22.21 -30.50 111.72
CA THR A 515 -22.24 -30.67 113.17
C THR A 515 -20.89 -31.24 113.60
N VAL A 516 -20.13 -30.46 114.36
CA VAL A 516 -18.95 -30.96 115.05
C VAL A 516 -19.46 -31.81 116.21
N ASP A 517 -19.53 -33.13 116.00
CA ASP A 517 -19.67 -34.09 117.10
C ASP A 517 -18.39 -34.04 117.93
N GLY A 518 -18.50 -33.37 119.08
CA GLY A 518 -17.47 -33.39 120.10
C GLY A 518 -17.29 -34.81 120.65
N VAL A 519 -16.30 -35.53 120.14
CA VAL A 519 -15.67 -36.63 120.88
C VAL A 519 -14.28 -36.17 121.30
N ARG A 520 -14.14 -35.88 122.60
CA ARG A 520 -12.85 -35.79 123.28
C ARG A 520 -12.10 -37.10 123.10
N LYS A 521 -10.93 -37.06 122.46
CA LYS A 521 -9.86 -38.03 122.70
C LYS A 521 -8.60 -37.27 123.11
N LEU A 522 -8.37 -37.28 124.42
CA LEU A 522 -7.04 -37.11 125.00
C LEU A 522 -6.21 -38.33 124.59
N SER A 523 -5.05 -38.09 124.00
CA SER A 523 -3.96 -39.07 123.95
C SER A 523 -2.65 -38.36 124.21
N PHE A 524 -2.13 -38.57 125.42
CA PHE A 524 -0.71 -38.41 125.74
C PHE A 524 0.03 -39.64 125.24
N SER A 525 1.19 -39.44 124.62
CA SER A 525 2.33 -40.35 124.73
C SER A 525 3.63 -39.59 124.47
N ARG A 526 4.46 -39.57 125.51
CA ARG A 526 5.91 -39.32 125.65
C ARG A 526 6.66 -38.60 124.55
#